data_AF-A0AAQ4EQK6-F1
#
_entry.id   AF-A0AAQ4EQK6-F1
#
_cell.length_a   1.000
_cell.length_b   1.000
_cell.length_c   1.000
_cell.angle_alpha   90.00
_cell.angle_beta   90.00
_cell.angle_gamma   90.00
#
_symmetry.space_group_name_H-M   'P 1'
#
loop_
_entity.id
_entity.type
_entity.pdbx_description
1 polymer ?
#
loop_
_entity_poly.entity_id
_entity_poly.type
_entity_poly.pdbx_seq_one_letter_code
_entity_poly.pdbx_strand_id
1 'polypeptide(L)'
;MAAYIMEARTLKDLEVHVYVDEPELEDQEHDPDAKKLLVNALASNLSLTRIALIGLPLNEDNCEFLANAFANSQNLSELSFAVLSRDSYKAFLQTLVSGIESNYRLLRVGVPICKGLNSELVAIRNITRRNASLVTRAARFVMGDHDPYNARAVELVSGHERVLSIVQKNAGVDAREAATMVSRALGLRCLTGLEEYMRLAGVVKRRVQCIGGRESPVQLDELSYDCWIHIRKFLTVAHVVRADCL
;
A
#
# COMPACT_ATOMS: atom_id res chain seq x y z
N MET A 1 -8.35 5.00 -26.86
CA MET A 1 -8.46 4.87 -25.38
C MET A 1 -7.24 4.16 -24.78
N ALA A 2 -6.93 2.93 -25.16
CA ALA A 2 -5.80 2.17 -24.59
C ALA A 2 -4.44 2.91 -24.67
N ALA A 3 -4.10 3.49 -25.83
CA ALA A 3 -2.87 4.27 -25.99
C ALA A 3 -2.78 5.46 -25.01
N TYR A 4 -3.90 6.17 -24.80
CA TYR A 4 -3.97 7.27 -23.84
C TYR A 4 -3.75 6.79 -22.40
N ILE A 5 -4.37 5.68 -22.00
CA ILE A 5 -4.17 5.10 -20.66
C ILE A 5 -2.72 4.67 -20.46
N MET A 6 -2.06 4.09 -21.47
CA MET A 6 -0.66 3.68 -21.36
C MET A 6 0.29 4.86 -21.19
N GLU A 7 0.09 5.94 -21.94
CA GLU A 7 1.02 7.07 -21.98
C GLU A 7 0.75 8.12 -20.90
N ALA A 8 -0.45 8.12 -20.31
CA ALA A 8 -0.83 9.11 -19.31
C ALA A 8 0.00 8.96 -18.03
N ARG A 9 0.80 9.98 -17.74
CA ARG A 9 1.63 10.08 -16.51
C ARG A 9 0.88 10.69 -15.32
N THR A 10 -0.29 11.28 -15.56
CA THR A 10 -1.06 12.05 -14.58
C THR A 10 -2.49 11.54 -14.40
N LEU A 11 -2.86 10.42 -15.03
CA LEU A 11 -4.19 9.84 -14.90
C LEU A 11 -4.31 9.17 -13.53
N LYS A 12 -5.08 9.79 -12.63
CA LYS A 12 -5.22 9.36 -11.22
C LYS A 12 -6.47 8.51 -10.99
N ASP A 13 -7.59 8.96 -11.53
CA ASP A 13 -8.89 8.29 -11.39
C ASP A 13 -9.35 7.82 -12.77
N LEU A 14 -9.73 6.54 -12.88
CA LEU A 14 -10.30 5.97 -14.09
C LEU A 14 -11.50 5.10 -13.76
N GLU A 15 -12.59 5.34 -14.47
CA GLU A 15 -13.81 4.57 -14.33
C GLU A 15 -14.24 4.10 -15.73
N VAL A 16 -14.32 2.78 -15.90
CA VAL A 16 -14.69 2.12 -17.14
C VAL A 16 -16.01 1.40 -16.89
N HIS A 17 -17.06 1.91 -17.51
CA HIS A 17 -18.37 1.27 -17.54
C HIS A 17 -18.60 0.67 -18.92
N VAL A 18 -18.94 -0.61 -18.95
CA VAL A 18 -19.48 -1.26 -20.14
C VAL A 18 -20.89 -1.69 -19.79
N TYR A 19 -21.87 -0.97 -20.35
CA TYR A 19 -23.28 -1.34 -20.28
C TYR A 19 -23.54 -2.27 -21.47
N VAL A 20 -23.93 -3.50 -21.18
CA VAL A 20 -24.50 -4.38 -22.19
C VAL A 20 -26.01 -4.11 -22.14
N ASP A 21 -26.51 -3.37 -23.13
CA ASP A 21 -27.94 -3.19 -23.32
C ASP A 21 -28.55 -4.53 -23.73
N GLU A 22 -29.41 -5.09 -22.85
CA GLU A 22 -30.28 -6.25 -23.05
C GLU A 22 -29.64 -7.63 -23.32
N PRO A 23 -30.30 -8.74 -22.90
CA PRO A 23 -29.72 -10.09 -22.92
C PRO A 23 -29.77 -10.78 -24.29
N GLU A 24 -29.89 -10.04 -25.40
CA GLU A 24 -30.13 -10.63 -26.74
C GLU A 24 -28.91 -10.66 -27.68
N LEU A 25 -27.69 -10.38 -27.20
CA LEU A 25 -26.49 -10.44 -28.03
C LEU A 25 -25.35 -11.18 -27.33
N GLU A 26 -25.51 -12.48 -27.14
CA GLU A 26 -24.41 -13.40 -26.78
C GLU A 26 -23.33 -13.50 -27.91
N ASP A 27 -23.58 -12.94 -29.09
CA ASP A 27 -22.71 -13.08 -30.28
C ASP A 27 -22.20 -11.76 -30.88
N GLN A 28 -22.27 -10.61 -30.19
CA GLN A 28 -21.45 -9.46 -30.60
C GLN A 28 -20.03 -9.62 -30.06
N GLU A 29 -19.24 -10.33 -30.86
CA GLU A 29 -17.80 -10.51 -30.77
C GLU A 29 -17.11 -9.13 -30.65
N HIS A 30 -17.09 -8.59 -29.42
CA HIS A 30 -16.33 -7.40 -29.09
C HIS A 30 -14.87 -7.69 -29.45
N ASP A 31 -14.32 -6.88 -30.36
CA ASP A 31 -12.95 -6.96 -30.88
C ASP A 31 -11.96 -7.47 -29.80
N PRO A 32 -11.49 -8.73 -29.92
CA PRO A 32 -10.63 -9.34 -28.92
C PRO A 32 -9.30 -8.58 -28.78
N ASP A 33 -8.84 -7.91 -29.85
CA ASP A 33 -7.62 -7.11 -29.82
C ASP A 33 -7.82 -5.82 -29.03
N ALA A 34 -8.98 -5.17 -29.16
CA ALA A 34 -9.32 -3.98 -28.38
C ALA A 34 -9.38 -4.27 -26.86
N LYS A 35 -9.95 -5.42 -26.47
CA LYS A 35 -9.99 -5.88 -25.07
C LYS A 35 -8.59 -6.12 -24.52
N LYS A 36 -7.75 -6.84 -25.26
CA LYS A 36 -6.37 -7.13 -24.87
C LYS A 36 -5.55 -5.85 -24.73
N LEU A 37 -5.71 -4.90 -25.65
CA LEU A 37 -5.08 -3.59 -25.58
C LEU A 37 -5.49 -2.81 -24.33
N LEU A 38 -6.78 -2.84 -23.96
CA LEU A 38 -7.27 -2.19 -22.74
C LEU A 38 -6.67 -2.83 -21.48
N VAL A 39 -6.70 -4.16 -21.39
CA VAL A 39 -6.14 -4.91 -20.25
C VAL A 39 -4.65 -4.57 -20.07
N ASN A 40 -3.88 -4.59 -21.15
CA ASN A 40 -2.46 -4.23 -21.13
C ASN A 40 -2.24 -2.78 -20.70
N ALA A 41 -3.10 -1.87 -21.16
CA ALA A 41 -3.00 -0.46 -20.81
C ALA A 41 -3.26 -0.21 -19.32
N LEU A 42 -4.29 -0.85 -18.77
CA LEU A 42 -4.60 -0.78 -17.34
C LEU A 42 -3.48 -1.38 -16.48
N ALA A 43 -2.96 -2.53 -16.88
CA ALA A 43 -1.89 -3.22 -16.16
C ALA A 43 -0.56 -2.44 -16.16
N SER A 44 -0.27 -1.73 -17.24
CA SER A 44 0.99 -1.00 -17.40
C SER A 44 0.94 0.43 -16.85
N ASN A 45 -0.24 0.94 -16.50
CA ASN A 45 -0.34 2.31 -16.01
C ASN A 45 0.20 2.43 -14.59
N LEU A 46 1.17 3.32 -14.42
CA LEU A 46 1.83 3.57 -13.14
C LEU A 46 1.25 4.76 -12.38
N SER A 47 0.37 5.58 -12.96
CA SER A 47 -0.15 6.78 -12.31
C SER A 47 -1.49 6.58 -11.60
N LEU A 48 -2.24 5.54 -11.96
CA LEU A 48 -3.59 5.27 -11.45
C LEU A 48 -3.56 5.06 -9.93
N THR A 49 -4.38 5.85 -9.24
CA THR A 49 -4.63 5.76 -7.80
C THR A 49 -5.99 5.17 -7.48
N ARG A 50 -6.96 5.32 -8.40
CA ARG A 50 -8.29 4.73 -8.29
C ARG A 50 -8.74 4.15 -9.61
N ILE A 51 -9.30 2.94 -9.56
CA ILE A 51 -9.90 2.30 -10.73
C ILE A 51 -11.27 1.70 -10.39
N ALA A 52 -12.24 1.89 -11.28
CA ALA A 52 -13.51 1.19 -11.25
C ALA A 52 -13.74 0.51 -12.61
N LEU A 53 -13.88 -0.81 -12.60
CA LEU A 53 -14.17 -1.64 -13.78
C LEU A 53 -15.54 -2.29 -13.56
N ILE A 54 -16.54 -1.84 -14.30
CA ILE A 54 -17.94 -2.27 -14.12
C ILE A 54 -18.48 -2.77 -15.45
N GLY A 55 -19.00 -4.00 -15.45
CA GLY A 55 -19.65 -4.62 -16.61
C GLY A 55 -18.70 -5.06 -17.71
N LEU A 56 -17.38 -5.01 -17.48
CA LEU A 56 -16.38 -5.38 -18.48
C LEU A 56 -16.37 -6.91 -18.68
N PRO A 57 -16.66 -7.43 -19.90
CA PRO A 57 -16.60 -8.86 -20.17
C PRO A 57 -15.14 -9.30 -20.30
N LEU A 58 -14.58 -9.79 -19.20
CA LEU A 58 -13.25 -10.35 -19.12
C LEU A 58 -13.32 -11.86 -18.93
N ASN A 59 -12.45 -12.60 -19.61
CA ASN A 59 -12.22 -14.01 -19.34
C ASN A 59 -11.32 -14.17 -18.09
N GLU A 60 -11.08 -15.42 -17.70
CA GLU A 60 -10.26 -15.79 -16.54
C GLU A 60 -8.83 -15.25 -16.64
N ASP A 61 -8.13 -15.51 -17.75
CA ASP A 61 -6.74 -15.06 -17.97
C ASP A 61 -6.57 -13.53 -17.82
N ASN A 62 -7.48 -12.76 -18.42
CA ASN A 62 -7.43 -11.29 -18.32
C ASN A 62 -7.70 -10.81 -16.89
N CYS A 63 -8.58 -11.50 -16.16
CA CYS A 63 -8.87 -11.19 -14.76
C CYS A 63 -7.65 -11.47 -13.86
N GLU A 64 -7.00 -12.61 -14.02
CA GLU A 64 -5.78 -12.95 -13.27
C GLU A 64 -4.66 -11.97 -13.58
N PHE A 65 -4.46 -11.63 -14.86
CA PHE A 65 -3.44 -10.68 -15.27
C PHE A 65 -3.67 -9.29 -14.65
N LEU A 66 -4.90 -8.77 -14.69
CA LEU A 66 -5.24 -7.50 -14.05
C LEU A 66 -5.11 -7.56 -12.54
N ALA A 67 -5.58 -8.63 -11.89
CA ALA A 67 -5.47 -8.80 -10.45
C ALA A 67 -4.01 -8.77 -9.99
N ASN A 68 -3.12 -9.45 -10.72
CA ASN A 68 -1.68 -9.42 -10.47
C ASN A 68 -1.09 -8.01 -10.68
N ALA A 69 -1.45 -7.33 -11.75
CA ALA A 69 -0.96 -5.97 -12.01
C ALA A 69 -1.41 -4.99 -10.91
N PHE A 70 -2.68 -5.05 -10.51
CA PHE A 70 -3.24 -4.21 -9.45
C PHE A 70 -2.66 -4.53 -8.08
N ALA A 71 -2.44 -5.81 -7.78
CA ALA A 71 -1.81 -6.24 -6.55
C ALA A 71 -0.36 -5.76 -6.42
N ASN A 72 0.35 -5.57 -7.52
CA ASN A 72 1.73 -5.09 -7.55
C ASN A 72 1.86 -3.57 -7.75
N SER A 73 0.74 -2.88 -7.98
CA SER A 73 0.76 -1.43 -8.17
C SER A 73 1.27 -0.70 -6.94
N GLN A 74 2.14 0.29 -7.18
CA GLN A 74 2.69 1.16 -6.14
C GLN A 74 1.82 2.38 -5.85
N ASN A 75 0.82 2.65 -6.69
CA ASN A 75 0.00 3.86 -6.61
C ASN A 75 -1.49 3.56 -6.41
N LEU A 76 -1.97 2.38 -6.82
CA LEU A 76 -3.38 2.03 -6.71
C LEU A 76 -3.81 1.88 -5.24
N SER A 77 -4.79 2.70 -4.85
CA SER A 77 -5.31 2.78 -3.49
C SER A 77 -6.78 2.41 -3.37
N GLU A 78 -7.55 2.60 -4.44
CA GLU A 78 -8.95 2.18 -4.52
C GLU A 78 -9.21 1.38 -5.80
N LEU A 79 -9.85 0.24 -5.64
CA LEU A 79 -10.24 -0.65 -6.73
C LEU A 79 -11.72 -0.95 -6.59
N SER A 80 -12.48 -0.85 -7.65
CA SER A 80 -13.83 -1.40 -7.72
C SER A 80 -13.95 -2.28 -8.95
N PHE A 81 -14.51 -3.48 -8.77
CA PHE A 81 -14.49 -4.51 -9.80
C PHE A 81 -15.80 -5.28 -9.80
N ALA A 82 -16.51 -5.24 -10.92
CA ALA A 82 -17.74 -5.98 -11.15
C ALA A 82 -17.70 -6.55 -12.57
N VAL A 83 -17.40 -7.85 -12.69
CA VAL A 83 -17.45 -8.59 -13.96
C VAL A 83 -18.72 -9.42 -14.07
N LEU A 84 -19.03 -9.81 -15.29
CA LEU A 84 -20.26 -10.50 -15.65
C LEU A 84 -20.24 -12.01 -15.34
N SER A 85 -19.08 -12.67 -15.45
CA SER A 85 -18.96 -14.13 -15.23
C SER A 85 -18.47 -14.47 -13.82
N ARG A 86 -19.03 -15.54 -13.24
CA ARG A 86 -18.68 -16.00 -11.88
C ARG A 86 -17.24 -16.53 -11.79
N ASP A 87 -16.80 -17.26 -12.80
CA ASP A 87 -15.48 -17.92 -12.79
C ASP A 87 -14.36 -16.89 -12.93
N SER A 88 -14.49 -15.93 -13.84
CA SER A 88 -13.51 -14.85 -13.98
C SER A 88 -13.50 -13.93 -12.75
N TYR A 89 -14.66 -13.71 -12.11
CA TYR A 89 -14.73 -13.01 -10.83
C TYR A 89 -13.98 -13.75 -9.72
N LYS A 90 -14.15 -15.07 -9.63
CA LYS A 90 -13.46 -15.91 -8.65
C LYS A 90 -11.94 -15.87 -8.86
N ALA A 91 -11.47 -16.06 -10.09
CA ALA A 91 -10.05 -16.03 -10.42
C ALA A 91 -9.41 -14.67 -10.10
N PHE A 92 -10.12 -13.58 -10.40
CA PHE A 92 -9.71 -12.23 -10.01
C PHE A 92 -9.50 -12.11 -8.50
N LEU A 93 -10.50 -12.50 -7.69
CA LEU A 93 -10.42 -12.36 -6.23
C LEU A 93 -9.33 -13.23 -5.61
N GLN A 94 -9.18 -14.48 -6.07
CA GLN A 94 -8.16 -15.39 -5.55
C GLN A 94 -6.74 -14.88 -5.84
N THR A 95 -6.52 -14.44 -7.07
CA THR A 95 -5.25 -13.83 -7.49
C THR A 95 -4.99 -12.55 -6.71
N LEU A 96 -5.98 -11.66 -6.61
CA LEU A 96 -5.84 -10.40 -5.89
C LEU A 96 -5.47 -10.64 -4.42
N VAL A 97 -6.17 -11.52 -3.71
CA VAL A 97 -5.91 -11.84 -2.29
C VAL A 97 -4.46 -12.24 -2.08
N SER A 98 -3.94 -13.15 -2.90
CA SER A 98 -2.57 -13.63 -2.79
C SER A 98 -1.55 -12.51 -3.02
N GLY A 99 -1.82 -11.59 -3.95
CA GLY A 99 -0.90 -10.51 -4.27
C GLY A 99 -0.95 -9.33 -3.30
N ILE A 100 -2.10 -9.03 -2.68
CA ILE A 100 -2.26 -7.85 -1.83
C ILE A 100 -1.86 -8.07 -0.37
N GLU A 101 -1.55 -9.31 0.03
CA GLU A 101 -1.20 -9.62 1.43
C GLU A 101 0.04 -8.83 1.90
N SER A 102 1.03 -8.67 1.02
CA SER A 102 2.26 -7.91 1.26
C SER A 102 2.21 -6.47 0.74
N ASN A 103 1.16 -6.09 -0.01
CA ASN A 103 0.99 -4.74 -0.54
C ASN A 103 0.14 -3.86 0.40
N TYR A 104 0.70 -2.74 0.84
CA TYR A 104 0.05 -1.80 1.77
C TYR A 104 -0.64 -0.59 1.09
N ARG A 105 -0.70 -0.56 -0.25
CA ARG A 105 -1.23 0.55 -1.05
C ARG A 105 -2.75 0.50 -1.19
N LEU A 106 -3.32 -0.67 -1.42
CA LEU A 106 -4.77 -0.81 -1.54
C LEU A 106 -5.46 -0.58 -0.19
N LEU A 107 -6.25 0.49 -0.11
CA LEU A 107 -7.02 0.89 1.06
C LEU A 107 -8.50 0.53 0.95
N ARG A 108 -9.00 0.40 -0.28
CA ARG A 108 -10.42 0.09 -0.53
C ARG A 108 -10.55 -0.81 -1.74
N VAL A 109 -11.33 -1.87 -1.57
CA VAL A 109 -11.75 -2.72 -2.67
C VAL A 109 -13.28 -2.85 -2.62
N GLY A 110 -13.94 -2.30 -3.63
CA GLY A 110 -15.38 -2.36 -3.85
C GLY A 110 -15.72 -3.52 -4.76
N VAL A 111 -16.24 -4.60 -4.17
CA VAL A 111 -16.49 -5.85 -4.87
C VAL A 111 -17.91 -6.32 -4.53
N PRO A 112 -18.78 -6.60 -5.52
CA PRO A 112 -20.14 -7.03 -5.28
C PRO A 112 -20.16 -8.37 -4.54
N ILE A 113 -21.15 -8.54 -3.67
CA ILE A 113 -21.29 -9.78 -2.89
C ILE A 113 -21.71 -10.90 -3.85
N CYS A 114 -20.84 -11.91 -4.00
CA CYS A 114 -21.14 -13.10 -4.78
C CYS A 114 -21.23 -14.33 -3.87
N LYS A 115 -22.29 -15.14 -4.03
CA LYS A 115 -22.48 -16.36 -3.24
C LYS A 115 -21.33 -17.34 -3.49
N GLY A 116 -20.70 -17.80 -2.42
CA GLY A 116 -19.62 -18.79 -2.46
C GLY A 116 -18.20 -18.22 -2.53
N LEU A 117 -18.01 -16.90 -2.46
CA LEU A 117 -16.68 -16.24 -2.43
C LEU A 117 -16.48 -15.42 -1.14
N ASN A 118 -17.15 -15.83 -0.06
CA ASN A 118 -17.15 -15.08 1.20
C ASN A 118 -15.77 -15.02 1.84
N SER A 119 -14.96 -16.08 1.71
CA SER A 119 -13.59 -16.14 2.25
C SER A 119 -12.69 -15.06 1.66
N GLU A 120 -12.67 -14.95 0.33
CA GLU A 120 -11.85 -14.00 -0.41
C GLU A 120 -12.30 -12.56 -0.12
N LEU A 121 -13.62 -12.32 -0.11
CA LEU A 121 -14.18 -11.01 0.25
C LEU A 121 -13.83 -10.60 1.68
N VAL A 122 -13.86 -11.54 2.64
CA VAL A 122 -13.44 -11.30 4.03
C VAL A 122 -11.95 -11.03 4.12
N ALA A 123 -11.12 -11.78 3.39
CA ALA A 123 -9.67 -11.57 3.33
C ALA A 123 -9.33 -10.17 2.81
N ILE A 124 -9.92 -9.77 1.68
CA ILE A 124 -9.74 -8.43 1.09
C ILE A 124 -10.16 -7.33 2.07
N ARG A 125 -11.32 -7.48 2.74
CA ARG A 125 -11.80 -6.53 3.75
C ARG A 125 -10.83 -6.41 4.93
N ASN A 126 -10.28 -7.53 5.38
CA ASN A 126 -9.31 -7.54 6.48
C ASN A 126 -7.99 -6.87 6.08
N ILE A 127 -7.48 -7.16 4.88
CA ILE A 127 -6.24 -6.57 4.36
C ILE A 127 -6.38 -5.07 4.15
N THR A 128 -7.46 -4.63 3.48
CA THR A 128 -7.72 -3.20 3.25
C THR A 128 -7.94 -2.43 4.57
N ARG A 129 -8.65 -3.02 5.54
CA ARG A 129 -8.80 -2.46 6.89
C ARG A 129 -7.45 -2.34 7.62
N ARG A 130 -6.59 -3.35 7.53
CA ARG A 130 -5.21 -3.32 8.08
C ARG A 130 -4.44 -2.17 7.45
N ASN A 131 -4.45 -2.05 6.13
CA ASN A 131 -3.72 -1.00 5.41
C ASN A 131 -4.23 0.40 5.79
N ALA A 132 -5.54 0.61 5.85
CA ALA A 132 -6.13 1.88 6.29
C ALA A 132 -5.78 2.26 7.75
N SER A 133 -5.71 1.25 8.63
CA SER A 133 -5.25 1.43 10.01
C SER A 133 -3.79 1.87 10.06
N LEU A 134 -2.91 1.25 9.26
CA LEU A 134 -1.51 1.65 9.15
C LEU A 134 -1.36 3.09 8.65
N VAL A 135 -2.11 3.51 7.62
CA VAL A 135 -2.08 4.89 7.13
C VAL A 135 -2.52 5.88 8.22
N THR A 136 -3.55 5.54 8.99
CA THR A 136 -4.01 6.38 10.10
C THR A 136 -2.95 6.50 11.20
N ARG A 137 -2.28 5.39 11.55
CA ARG A 137 -1.19 5.36 12.53
C ARG A 137 0.03 6.15 12.05
N ALA A 138 0.39 6.01 10.78
CA ALA A 138 1.47 6.80 10.19
C ALA A 138 1.17 8.31 10.26
N ALA A 139 -0.08 8.71 10.00
CA ALA A 139 -0.48 10.11 10.18
C ALA A 139 -0.38 10.58 11.63
N ARG A 140 -0.75 9.75 12.62
CA ARG A 140 -0.57 10.06 14.06
C ARG A 140 0.89 10.27 14.43
N PHE A 141 1.79 9.43 13.92
CA PHE A 141 3.23 9.61 14.09
C PHE A 141 3.70 10.98 13.58
N VAL A 142 3.27 11.35 12.37
CA VAL A 142 3.61 12.65 11.75
C VAL A 142 3.12 13.81 12.61
N MET A 143 1.98 13.64 13.28
CA MET A 143 1.39 14.63 14.19
C MET A 143 1.98 14.60 15.62
N GLY A 144 2.97 13.74 15.90
CA GLY A 144 3.73 13.72 17.16
C GLY A 144 3.46 12.54 18.09
N ASP A 145 2.59 11.59 17.70
CA ASP A 145 2.35 10.37 18.47
C ASP A 145 3.38 9.29 18.13
N HIS A 146 4.51 9.36 18.84
CA HIS A 146 5.72 8.56 18.58
C HIS A 146 5.71 7.17 19.25
N ASP A 147 4.55 6.54 19.40
CA ASP A 147 4.51 5.16 19.88
C ASP A 147 5.16 4.17 18.89
N PRO A 148 5.68 3.01 19.36
CA PRO A 148 6.37 2.06 18.50
C PRO A 148 5.53 1.49 17.35
N TYR A 149 4.21 1.38 17.55
CA TYR A 149 3.32 0.87 16.53
C TYR A 149 3.07 1.92 15.42
N ASN A 150 2.99 3.19 15.78
CA ASN A 150 2.91 4.31 14.85
C ASN A 150 4.22 4.48 14.07
N ALA A 151 5.36 4.35 14.75
CA ALA A 151 6.68 4.35 14.10
C ALA A 151 6.81 3.23 13.06
N ARG A 152 6.40 2.01 13.41
CA ARG A 152 6.36 0.86 12.48
C ARG A 152 5.42 1.12 11.30
N ALA A 153 4.25 1.74 11.54
CA ALA A 153 3.32 2.05 10.47
C ALA A 153 3.93 3.02 9.44
N VAL A 154 4.68 4.02 9.91
CA VAL A 154 5.41 4.94 9.03
C VAL A 154 6.37 4.22 8.09
N GLU A 155 7.14 3.24 8.58
CA GLU A 155 8.05 2.48 7.70
C GLU A 155 7.30 1.77 6.55
N LEU A 156 6.09 1.28 6.82
CA LEU A 156 5.31 0.50 5.86
C LEU A 156 4.54 1.36 4.84
N VAL A 157 4.04 2.53 5.24
CA VAL A 157 3.09 3.32 4.41
C VAL A 157 3.45 4.79 4.25
N SER A 158 4.66 5.21 4.65
CA SER A 158 5.16 6.58 4.53
C SER A 158 4.97 7.21 3.15
N GLY A 159 5.18 6.44 2.08
CA GLY A 159 5.02 6.89 0.70
C GLY A 159 3.58 6.97 0.20
N HIS A 160 2.57 6.75 1.05
CA HIS A 160 1.18 6.73 0.64
C HIS A 160 0.56 8.14 0.68
N GLU A 161 0.03 8.61 -0.46
CA GLU A 161 -0.63 9.93 -0.58
C GLU A 161 -1.74 10.18 0.45
N ARG A 162 -2.37 9.11 0.96
CA ARG A 162 -3.44 9.21 1.96
C ARG A 162 -2.91 9.70 3.31
N VAL A 163 -1.65 9.44 3.66
CA VAL A 163 -1.03 9.98 4.89
C VAL A 163 -1.10 11.50 4.89
N LEU A 164 -0.71 12.14 3.78
CA LEU A 164 -0.79 13.59 3.60
C LEU A 164 -2.21 14.10 3.83
N SER A 165 -3.20 13.47 3.19
CA SER A 165 -4.60 13.89 3.30
C SER A 165 -5.17 13.79 4.72
N ILE A 166 -4.74 12.78 5.49
CA ILE A 166 -5.17 12.62 6.89
C ILE A 166 -4.47 13.65 7.77
N VAL A 167 -3.17 13.89 7.57
CA VAL A 167 -2.41 14.91 8.32
C VAL A 167 -3.01 16.29 8.07
N GLN A 168 -3.25 16.65 6.81
CA GLN A 168 -3.87 17.92 6.43
C GLN A 168 -5.21 18.12 7.15
N LYS A 169 -6.10 17.11 7.07
CA LYS A 169 -7.42 17.16 7.68
C LYS A 169 -7.37 17.26 9.20
N ASN A 170 -6.56 16.43 9.85
CA ASN A 170 -6.58 16.30 11.31
C ASN A 170 -5.78 17.39 12.02
N ALA A 171 -4.69 17.88 11.41
CA ALA A 171 -3.93 19.00 11.94
C ALA A 171 -4.54 20.37 11.57
N GLY A 172 -5.48 20.41 10.62
CA GLY A 172 -6.11 21.66 10.17
C GLY A 172 -5.17 22.59 9.41
N VAL A 173 -4.17 22.01 8.72
CA VAL A 173 -3.12 22.73 8.01
C VAL A 173 -3.33 22.68 6.50
N ASP A 174 -2.59 23.48 5.74
CA ASP A 174 -2.62 23.40 4.28
C ASP A 174 -1.78 22.21 3.74
N ALA A 175 -1.90 21.93 2.44
CA ALA A 175 -1.21 20.81 1.80
C ALA A 175 0.33 20.92 1.84
N ARG A 176 0.88 22.14 1.80
CA ARG A 176 2.32 22.38 1.80
C ARG A 176 2.89 22.18 3.21
N GLU A 177 2.18 22.65 4.23
CA GLU A 177 2.53 22.41 5.62
C GLU A 177 2.41 20.93 5.97
N ALA A 178 1.32 20.26 5.57
CA ALA A 178 1.17 18.81 5.74
C ALA A 178 2.32 18.04 5.06
N ALA A 179 2.72 18.44 3.84
CA ALA A 179 3.84 17.82 3.15
C ALA A 179 5.15 18.04 3.90
N THR A 180 5.37 19.23 4.47
CA THR A 180 6.54 19.53 5.29
C THR A 180 6.55 18.69 6.58
N MET A 181 5.40 18.50 7.24
CA MET A 181 5.30 17.65 8.42
C MET A 181 5.64 16.20 8.08
N VAL A 182 5.07 15.67 6.99
CA VAL A 182 5.37 14.32 6.49
C VAL A 182 6.85 14.22 6.16
N SER A 183 7.40 15.12 5.35
CA SER A 183 8.82 15.13 5.00
C SER A 183 9.74 15.27 6.21
N ARG A 184 9.35 15.97 7.28
CA ARG A 184 10.15 16.06 8.52
C ARG A 184 10.10 14.77 9.33
N ALA A 185 8.93 14.14 9.43
CA ALA A 185 8.77 12.87 10.13
C ALA A 185 9.47 11.71 9.40
N LEU A 186 9.48 11.75 8.06
CA LEU A 186 10.13 10.75 7.20
C LEU A 186 11.61 11.06 6.94
N GLY A 187 11.96 12.34 6.90
CA GLY A 187 13.27 12.83 6.52
C GLY A 187 14.24 12.79 7.69
N LEU A 188 15.15 11.83 7.65
CA LEU A 188 16.53 11.91 8.18
C LEU A 188 16.75 12.26 9.66
N ARG A 189 15.72 12.47 10.49
CA ARG A 189 15.91 12.74 11.94
C ARG A 189 15.17 11.78 12.86
N CYS A 190 13.96 11.35 12.51
CA CYS A 190 13.18 10.48 13.39
C CYS A 190 13.55 8.99 13.29
N LEU A 191 14.14 8.51 12.18
CA LEU A 191 14.37 7.06 11.96
C LEU A 191 15.82 6.67 11.68
N THR A 192 16.72 7.65 11.63
CA THR A 192 18.11 7.52 11.16
C THR A 192 19.13 7.76 12.25
N GLY A 193 18.77 8.30 13.42
CA GLY A 193 19.65 8.32 14.58
C GLY A 193 19.47 7.04 15.40
N LEU A 194 20.56 6.40 15.81
CA LEU A 194 20.53 5.16 16.60
C LEU A 194 19.69 5.31 17.87
N GLU A 195 19.94 6.38 18.65
CA GLU A 195 19.24 6.61 19.92
C GLU A 195 17.73 6.79 19.72
N GLU A 196 17.34 7.64 18.76
CA GLU A 196 15.94 7.92 18.46
C GLU A 196 15.24 6.68 17.90
N TYR A 197 15.91 5.93 17.03
CA TYR A 197 15.40 4.66 16.52
C TYR A 197 15.15 3.65 17.66
N MET A 198 16.11 3.48 18.57
CA MET A 198 15.97 2.56 19.70
C MET A 198 14.90 3.01 20.69
N ARG A 199 14.68 4.32 20.81
CA ARG A 199 13.59 4.90 21.60
C ARG A 199 12.23 4.62 20.97
N LEU A 200 12.10 4.84 19.67
CA LEU A 200 10.88 4.54 18.91
C LEU A 200 10.59 3.05 18.85
N ALA A 201 11.60 2.20 18.77
CA ALA A 201 11.44 0.75 18.87
C ALA A 201 11.09 0.28 20.29
N GLY A 202 11.10 1.18 21.28
CA GLY A 202 10.76 0.87 22.66
C GLY A 202 11.82 0.07 23.41
N VAL A 203 13.05 -0.01 22.89
CA VAL A 203 14.19 -0.68 23.54
C VAL A 203 14.80 0.22 24.60
N VAL A 204 14.90 1.51 24.29
CA VAL A 204 15.63 2.49 25.11
C VAL A 204 14.68 3.58 25.57
N LYS A 205 14.72 3.93 26.86
CA LYS A 205 13.95 5.06 27.40
C LYS A 205 14.60 6.42 27.16
N ARG A 206 15.94 6.49 27.18
CA ARG A 206 16.69 7.77 27.08
C ARG A 206 17.82 7.73 26.06
N ARG A 207 18.82 6.86 26.26
CA ARG A 207 19.98 6.74 25.34
C ARG A 207 20.50 5.31 25.28
N VAL A 208 21.14 4.97 24.18
CA VAL A 208 21.89 3.71 24.04
C VAL A 208 23.24 3.93 24.73
N GLN A 209 23.58 3.07 25.67
CA GLN A 209 24.90 3.07 26.30
C GLN A 209 25.31 1.64 26.53
N CYS A 210 26.47 1.26 25.99
CA CYS A 210 27.04 -0.05 26.27
C CYS A 210 27.74 -0.03 27.63
N ILE A 211 27.57 -1.10 28.40
CA ILE A 211 28.27 -1.29 29.67
C ILE A 211 29.59 -1.99 29.33
N GLY A 212 30.62 -1.19 29.06
CA GLY A 212 31.92 -1.71 28.64
C GLY A 212 32.83 -2.16 29.81
N GLY A 213 33.41 -3.35 29.66
CA GLY A 213 34.72 -3.70 30.23
C GLY A 213 35.82 -3.44 29.19
N ARG A 214 37.04 -3.12 29.64
CA ARG A 214 38.15 -2.52 28.86
C ARG A 214 38.64 -3.25 27.60
N GLU A 215 38.11 -4.43 27.27
CA GLU A 215 38.59 -5.28 26.16
C GLU A 215 37.53 -5.62 25.11
N SER A 216 36.38 -4.94 25.11
CA SER A 216 35.31 -5.26 24.16
C SER A 216 35.50 -4.57 22.80
N PRO A 217 35.19 -5.25 21.67
CA PRO A 217 35.17 -4.64 20.33
C PRO A 217 34.22 -3.45 20.24
N VAL A 218 34.27 -2.70 19.12
CA VAL A 218 33.41 -1.54 18.82
C VAL A 218 31.97 -1.79 19.27
N GLN A 219 31.50 -0.94 20.17
CA GLN A 219 30.19 -1.06 20.79
C GLN A 219 29.11 -0.32 19.99
N LEU A 220 27.85 -0.64 20.25
CA LEU A 220 26.72 -0.09 19.49
C LEU A 220 26.62 1.43 19.64
N ASP A 221 26.91 1.97 20.82
CA ASP A 221 26.96 3.40 21.12
C ASP A 221 28.18 4.13 20.53
N GLU A 222 29.17 3.40 20.02
CA GLU A 222 30.34 3.95 19.32
C GLU A 222 30.20 3.93 17.79
N LEU A 223 29.07 3.44 17.26
CA LEU A 223 28.81 3.44 15.83
C LEU A 223 28.74 4.86 15.28
N SER A 224 29.51 5.12 14.23
CA SER A 224 29.35 6.35 13.45
C SER A 224 27.96 6.41 12.81
N TYR A 225 27.50 7.62 12.52
CA TYR A 225 26.23 7.84 11.81
C TYR A 225 26.19 7.05 10.48
N ASP A 226 27.28 7.03 9.72
CA ASP A 226 27.36 6.34 8.44
C ASP A 226 27.27 4.81 8.59
N CYS A 227 27.92 4.25 9.62
CA CYS A 227 27.81 2.82 9.95
C CYS A 227 26.37 2.46 10.33
N TRP A 228 25.74 3.30 11.16
CA TRP A 228 24.36 3.08 11.57
C TRP A 228 23.38 3.19 10.38
N ILE A 229 23.54 4.16 9.49
CA ILE A 229 22.73 4.26 8.26
C ILE A 229 22.86 3.00 7.41
N HIS A 230 24.05 2.40 7.32
CA HIS A 230 24.24 1.14 6.61
C HIS A 230 23.51 -0.03 7.28
N ILE A 231 23.61 -0.15 8.60
CA ILE A 231 22.90 -1.18 9.38
C ILE A 231 21.38 -1.00 9.23
N ARG A 232 20.91 0.25 9.25
CA ARG A 232 19.50 0.61 9.15
C ARG A 232 18.84 0.17 7.84
N LYS A 233 19.61 -0.07 6.77
CA LYS A 233 19.10 -0.67 5.52
C LYS A 233 18.56 -2.09 5.73
N PHE A 234 19.00 -2.79 6.77
CA PHE A 234 18.65 -4.18 7.06
C PHE A 234 17.72 -4.35 8.28
N LEU A 235 17.52 -3.29 9.07
CA LEU A 235 16.69 -3.31 10.27
C LEU A 235 15.43 -2.49 10.07
N THR A 236 14.28 -3.03 10.46
CA THR A 236 13.02 -2.29 10.60
C THR A 236 12.63 -2.26 12.07
N VAL A 237 11.78 -1.31 12.48
CA VAL A 237 11.24 -1.25 13.85
C VAL A 237 10.56 -2.57 14.22
N ALA A 238 10.00 -3.28 13.23
CA ALA A 238 9.40 -4.59 13.42
C ALA A 238 10.40 -5.71 13.80
N HIS A 239 11.68 -5.58 13.46
CA HIS A 239 12.72 -6.57 13.78
C HIS A 239 13.23 -6.44 15.23
N VAL A 240 12.83 -5.38 15.94
CA VAL A 240 13.29 -5.11 17.28
C VAL A 240 12.33 -5.76 18.28
N VAL A 241 12.76 -6.86 18.88
CA VAL A 241 11.97 -7.63 19.86
C VAL A 241 12.42 -7.24 21.27
N ARG A 242 11.46 -6.99 22.16
CA ARG A 242 11.75 -6.78 23.59
C ARG A 242 12.04 -8.12 24.24
N ALA A 243 13.16 -8.22 24.96
CA ALA A 243 13.57 -9.43 25.66
C ALA A 243 12.53 -9.90 26.70
N ASP A 244 11.71 -8.97 27.22
CA ASP A 244 10.61 -9.22 28.16
C ASP A 244 9.45 -10.06 27.57
N CYS A 245 9.55 -10.50 26.32
CA CYS A 245 8.54 -11.27 25.58
C CYS A 245 9.06 -12.64 25.08
N LEU A 246 10.18 -13.13 25.62
CA LEU A 246 10.71 -14.49 25.39
C LEU A 246 10.51 -15.37 26.64
#